data_AF-A0A445L685-F1
#
_entry.id   AF-A0A445L685-F1
#
_cell.length_a   1.000
_cell.length_b   1.000
_cell.length_c   1.000
_cell.angle_alpha   90.00
_cell.angle_beta   90.00
_cell.angle_gamma   90.00
#
_symmetry.space_group_name_H-M   'P 1'
#
loop_
_entity.id
_entity.type
_entity.pdbx_description
1 polymer ?
#
loop_
_entity_poly.entity_id
_entity_poly.type
_entity_poly.pdbx_seq_one_letter_code
_entity_poly.pdbx_strand_id
1 'polypeptide(L)'
;MLPLSNELTSPFLVNQPIFHAAPVPPKDFQQSESAANTLTCGYSICWNECGLHDVIMGTTGRKQGTSAKGALYPSTQSSLCKKRLLEVFLSLGPENLIGSLPNGITYRELKDGAEEYHLASKIFKRKASFNKWFLKPLDCEAFPISE
;
A
#
# COMPACT_ATOMS: atom_id res chain seq x y z
N MET A 1 23.77 20.57 4.02
CA MET A 1 23.01 19.30 4.11
C MET A 1 23.62 18.32 3.13
N LEU A 2 23.87 17.07 3.53
CA LEU A 2 24.36 16.04 2.61
C LEU A 2 23.20 15.53 1.70
N PRO A 3 23.50 15.06 0.48
CA PRO A 3 22.53 14.37 -0.36
C PRO A 3 21.94 13.14 0.35
N LEU A 4 20.68 12.79 0.06
CA LEU A 4 20.05 11.60 0.66
C LEU A 4 20.83 10.31 0.36
N SER A 5 21.41 10.20 -0.84
CA SER A 5 22.22 9.05 -1.27
C SER A 5 23.41 8.76 -0.35
N ASN A 6 23.95 9.79 0.31
CA ASN A 6 25.13 9.65 1.17
C ASN A 6 24.76 9.31 2.62
N GLU A 7 23.48 9.42 2.97
CA GLU A 7 22.97 9.15 4.32
C GLU A 7 22.27 7.78 4.42
N LEU A 8 21.78 7.23 3.31
CA LEU A 8 21.19 5.89 3.29
C LEU A 8 22.27 4.82 3.47
N THR A 9 21.91 3.77 4.20
CA THR A 9 22.76 2.58 4.38
C THR A 9 22.31 1.47 3.44
N SER A 10 23.26 0.64 3.00
CA SER A 10 22.96 -0.59 2.25
C SER A 10 21.90 -1.42 2.97
N PRO A 11 20.92 -2.03 2.26
CA PRO A 11 20.77 -2.09 0.80
C PRO A 11 19.99 -0.91 0.18
N PHE A 12 19.64 0.12 0.95
CA PHE A 12 18.81 1.22 0.48
C PHE A 12 19.60 2.26 -0.31
N LEU A 13 19.11 2.60 -1.50
CA LEU A 13 19.72 3.59 -2.39
C LEU A 13 18.65 4.54 -2.92
N VAL A 14 19.08 5.73 -3.34
CA VAL A 14 18.21 6.64 -4.10
C VAL A 14 18.10 6.10 -5.52
N ASN A 15 16.97 5.49 -5.85
CA ASN A 15 16.70 4.99 -7.19
C ASN A 15 16.71 6.14 -8.21
N GLN A 16 17.34 5.91 -9.37
CA GLN A 16 17.37 6.84 -10.51
C GLN A 16 16.61 6.19 -11.68
N PRO A 17 15.27 6.15 -11.64
CA PRO A 17 14.49 5.53 -12.70
C PRO A 17 14.61 6.33 -14.01
N ILE A 18 14.50 5.62 -15.12
CA ILE A 18 14.46 6.26 -16.44
C ILE A 18 13.04 6.79 -16.66
N PHE A 19 12.92 8.09 -16.90
CA PHE A 19 11.64 8.72 -17.23
C PHE A 19 11.51 8.85 -18.75
N HIS A 20 10.46 8.25 -19.30
CA HIS A 20 10.08 8.40 -20.69
C HIS A 20 8.69 9.02 -20.79
N ALA A 21 8.54 10.05 -21.62
CA ALA A 21 7.23 10.55 -21.98
C ALA A 21 6.53 9.52 -22.87
N ALA A 22 5.34 9.08 -22.47
CA ALA A 22 4.49 8.29 -23.35
C ALA A 22 4.02 9.14 -24.54
N PRO A 23 3.80 8.54 -25.72
CA PRO A 23 3.17 9.25 -26.83
C PRO A 23 1.75 9.70 -26.44
N VAL A 24 1.27 10.75 -27.09
CA VAL A 24 -0.11 11.21 -26.91
C VAL A 24 -1.06 10.08 -27.34
N PRO A 25 -2.01 9.66 -26.47
CA PRO A 25 -2.93 8.57 -26.81
C PRO A 25 -3.89 8.99 -27.95
N PRO A 26 -4.52 8.05 -28.67
CA PRO A 26 -5.56 8.38 -29.65
C PRO A 26 -6.68 9.22 -29.04
N LYS A 27 -7.35 10.06 -29.85
CA LYS A 27 -8.38 11.01 -29.37
C LYS A 27 -9.48 10.34 -28.53
N ASP A 28 -9.90 9.13 -28.88
CA ASP A 28 -10.96 8.39 -28.16
C ASP A 28 -10.55 7.97 -26.73
N PHE A 29 -9.25 7.94 -26.44
CA PHE A 29 -8.68 7.66 -25.12
C PHE A 29 -8.16 8.90 -24.41
N GLN A 30 -8.23 10.07 -25.05
CA GLN A 30 -7.92 11.34 -24.39
C GLN A 30 -9.11 11.75 -23.51
N GLN A 31 -8.82 12.38 -22.37
CA GLN A 31 -9.87 12.96 -21.54
C GLN A 31 -10.58 14.06 -22.34
N SER A 32 -11.92 14.11 -22.25
CA SER A 32 -12.70 15.17 -22.89
C SER A 32 -12.34 16.53 -22.32
N GLU A 33 -12.49 17.60 -23.10
CA GLU A 33 -12.28 18.97 -22.62
C GLU A 33 -13.19 19.33 -21.43
N SER A 34 -14.35 18.68 -21.33
CA SER A 34 -15.30 18.80 -20.22
C SER A 34 -14.97 17.93 -19.00
N ALA A 35 -13.93 17.08 -19.06
CA ALA A 35 -13.60 16.15 -17.99
C ALA A 35 -13.19 16.87 -16.69
N ALA A 36 -12.59 18.06 -16.79
CA ALA A 36 -12.26 18.88 -15.62
C ALA A 36 -13.49 19.25 -14.77
N ASN A 37 -14.68 19.31 -15.39
CA ASN A 37 -15.95 19.61 -14.72
C ASN A 37 -16.78 18.35 -14.41
N THR A 38 -16.30 17.17 -14.80
CA THR A 38 -17.02 15.90 -14.65
C THR A 38 -16.45 15.14 -13.46
N LEU A 39 -17.33 14.64 -12.58
CA LEU A 39 -16.93 13.80 -11.44
C LEU A 39 -16.14 12.58 -11.91
N THR A 40 -14.97 12.37 -11.30
CA THR A 40 -14.20 11.14 -11.50
C THR A 40 -15.00 9.93 -11.01
N CYS A 41 -14.72 8.77 -11.60
CA CYS A 41 -15.37 7.52 -11.20
C CYS A 41 -15.13 7.25 -9.70
N GLY A 42 -16.21 6.95 -8.96
CA GLY A 42 -16.15 6.67 -7.51
C GLY A 42 -15.58 5.29 -7.14
N TYR A 43 -14.82 4.66 -8.04
CA TYR A 43 -14.27 3.32 -7.87
C TYR A 43 -12.85 3.22 -8.45
N SER A 44 -12.13 2.19 -8.02
CA SER A 44 -10.81 1.81 -8.50
C SER A 44 -10.84 0.35 -8.93
N ILE A 45 -10.16 0.02 -10.03
CA ILE A 45 -10.04 -1.35 -10.54
C ILE A 45 -8.61 -1.82 -10.28
N CYS A 46 -8.48 -2.98 -9.66
CA CYS A 46 -7.20 -3.66 -9.46
C CYS A 46 -7.23 -4.98 -10.22
N TRP A 47 -6.15 -5.34 -10.91
CA TRP A 47 -6.03 -6.63 -11.62
C TRP A 47 -4.67 -7.28 -11.33
N ASN A 48 -4.57 -8.59 -11.57
CA ASN A 48 -3.31 -9.33 -11.52
C ASN A 48 -3.03 -10.07 -12.84
N GLU A 49 -1.86 -10.68 -12.95
CA GLU A 49 -1.42 -11.41 -14.14
C GLU A 49 -2.29 -12.63 -14.50
N CYS A 50 -3.02 -13.18 -13.52
CA CYS A 50 -3.95 -14.30 -13.72
C CYS A 50 -5.31 -13.86 -14.30
N GLY A 51 -5.49 -12.58 -14.61
CA GLY A 51 -6.75 -12.03 -15.15
C GLY A 51 -7.86 -11.84 -14.09
N LEU A 52 -7.55 -12.01 -12.81
CA LEU A 52 -8.49 -11.70 -11.72
C LEU A 52 -8.51 -10.19 -11.49
N HIS A 53 -9.71 -9.63 -11.29
CA HIS A 53 -9.88 -8.21 -10.99
C HIS A 53 -10.86 -7.97 -9.83
N ASP A 54 -10.60 -6.89 -9.09
CA ASP A 54 -11.46 -6.37 -8.03
C ASP A 54 -11.88 -4.94 -8.37
N VAL A 55 -13.19 -4.65 -8.29
CA VAL A 55 -13.72 -3.28 -8.33
C VAL A 55 -13.92 -2.78 -6.92
N ILE A 56 -13.21 -1.74 -6.51
CA ILE A 56 -13.17 -1.19 -5.15
C ILE A 56 -13.84 0.19 -5.12
N MET A 57 -14.81 0.39 -4.25
CA MET A 57 -15.45 1.69 -4.05
C MET A 57 -14.47 2.66 -3.35
N GLY A 58 -14.19 3.80 -3.97
CA GLY A 58 -13.18 4.76 -3.49
C GLY A 58 -13.51 5.36 -2.12
N THR A 59 -14.79 5.46 -1.77
CA THR A 59 -15.25 6.00 -0.47
C THR A 59 -15.10 5.03 0.69
N THR A 60 -15.14 3.72 0.43
CA THR A 60 -15.13 2.69 1.49
C THR A 60 -13.87 1.83 1.48
N GLY A 61 -13.12 1.79 0.38
CA GLY A 61 -12.00 0.86 0.20
C GLY A 61 -12.43 -0.61 0.16
N ARG A 62 -13.71 -0.90 -0.11
CA ARG A 62 -14.29 -2.25 -0.18
C ARG A 62 -14.76 -2.59 -1.58
N LYS A 63 -14.89 -3.90 -1.88
CA LYS A 63 -15.40 -4.38 -3.17
C LYS A 63 -16.82 -3.84 -3.45
N GLN A 64 -17.13 -3.59 -4.73
CA GLN A 64 -18.48 -3.20 -5.19
C GLN A 64 -19.50 -4.33 -4.93
N GLY A 65 -20.79 -4.00 -4.79
CA GLY A 65 -21.85 -4.98 -4.53
C GLY A 65 -22.05 -5.32 -3.03
N THR A 66 -21.51 -4.48 -2.15
CA THR A 66 -21.50 -4.64 -0.69
C THR A 66 -22.80 -4.24 0.01
N SER A 67 -23.79 -3.65 -0.67
CA SER A 67 -24.97 -3.08 0.01
C SER A 67 -25.76 -4.11 0.82
N ALA A 68 -25.71 -5.40 0.44
CA ALA A 68 -26.38 -6.49 1.15
C ALA A 68 -25.56 -7.13 2.28
N LYS A 69 -24.23 -7.06 2.25
CA LYS A 69 -23.34 -7.73 3.23
C LYS A 69 -22.68 -6.75 4.23
N GLY A 70 -22.76 -5.44 3.97
CA GLY A 70 -22.15 -4.40 4.79
C GLY A 70 -20.63 -4.30 4.61
N ALA A 71 -20.07 -3.11 4.81
CA ALA A 71 -18.65 -2.80 4.59
C ALA A 71 -17.67 -3.50 5.56
N LEU A 72 -18.19 -4.22 6.55
CA LEU A 72 -17.41 -4.91 7.57
C LEU A 72 -17.21 -6.41 7.28
N TYR A 73 -17.88 -6.96 6.27
CA TYR A 73 -17.86 -8.40 6.03
C TYR A 73 -16.54 -8.84 5.36
N PRO A 74 -15.92 -9.97 5.78
CA PRO A 74 -14.62 -10.40 5.23
C PRO A 74 -14.58 -10.60 3.71
N SER A 75 -15.69 -11.05 3.11
CA SER A 75 -15.80 -11.24 1.65
C SER A 75 -15.75 -9.94 0.84
N THR A 76 -15.81 -8.79 1.51
CA THR A 76 -15.86 -7.45 0.89
C THR A 76 -14.51 -6.76 0.90
N GLN A 77 -13.53 -7.36 1.55
CA GLN A 77 -12.15 -6.87 1.63
C GLN A 77 -11.50 -6.93 0.25
N SER A 78 -10.80 -5.86 -0.12
CA SER A 78 -9.90 -5.88 -1.28
C SER A 78 -8.79 -6.91 -1.07
N SER A 79 -8.39 -7.59 -2.15
CA SER A 79 -7.17 -8.42 -2.19
C SER A 79 -5.90 -7.63 -1.83
N LEU A 80 -5.92 -6.30 -1.99
CA LEU A 80 -4.81 -5.40 -1.67
C LEU A 80 -4.92 -4.74 -0.29
N CYS A 81 -5.89 -5.11 0.54
CA CYS A 81 -5.98 -4.55 1.88
C CYS A 81 -4.89 -5.12 2.81
N LYS A 82 -4.52 -4.37 3.86
CA LYS A 82 -3.46 -4.75 4.83
C LYS A 82 -3.60 -6.19 5.33
N LYS A 83 -4.83 -6.63 5.64
CA LYS A 83 -5.10 -7.99 6.14
C LYS A 83 -4.76 -9.06 5.10
N ARG A 84 -5.23 -8.91 3.85
CA ARG A 84 -4.95 -9.87 2.78
C ARG A 84 -3.47 -9.91 2.38
N LEU A 85 -2.81 -8.75 2.38
CA LEU A 85 -1.37 -8.69 2.15
C LEU A 85 -0.57 -9.34 3.29
N LEU A 86 -1.02 -9.19 4.54
CA LEU A 86 -0.43 -9.89 5.67
C LEU A 86 -0.60 -11.42 5.54
N GLU A 87 -1.78 -11.91 5.18
CA GLU A 87 -2.01 -13.35 4.94
C GLU A 87 -1.03 -13.90 3.89
N VAL A 88 -0.85 -13.18 2.78
CA VAL A 88 0.13 -13.55 1.74
C VAL A 88 1.56 -13.51 2.30
N PHE A 89 1.93 -12.45 3.01
CA PHE A 89 3.26 -12.33 3.63
C PHE A 89 3.56 -13.50 4.57
N LEU A 90 2.62 -13.86 5.44
CA LEU A 90 2.76 -14.99 6.36
C LEU A 90 2.88 -16.31 5.59
N SER A 91 2.14 -16.50 4.49
CA SER A 91 2.25 -17.71 3.66
C SER A 91 3.60 -17.89 2.95
N LEU A 92 4.34 -16.79 2.75
CA LEU A 92 5.67 -16.79 2.15
C LEU A 92 6.79 -16.95 3.19
N GLY A 93 6.48 -16.75 4.48
CA GLY A 93 7.45 -16.84 5.56
C GLY A 93 7.91 -18.29 5.78
N PRO A 94 9.17 -18.51 6.15
CA PRO A 94 9.61 -19.85 6.54
C PRO A 94 8.82 -20.30 7.77
N GLU A 95 8.44 -21.59 7.84
CA GLU A 95 7.63 -22.15 8.93
C GLU A 95 8.17 -21.81 10.33
N ASN A 96 9.50 -21.75 10.45
CA ASN A 96 10.20 -21.37 11.69
C ASN A 96 9.93 -19.93 12.15
N LEU A 97 9.69 -18.99 11.23
CA LEU A 97 9.42 -17.58 11.55
C LEU A 97 8.03 -17.42 12.16
N ILE A 98 7.04 -18.14 11.61
CA ILE A 98 5.66 -18.13 12.11
C ILE A 98 5.59 -18.84 13.46
N GLY A 99 6.26 -19.99 13.61
CA GLY A 99 6.28 -20.75 14.86
C GLY A 99 7.02 -20.06 16.01
N SER A 100 7.97 -19.16 15.71
CA SER A 100 8.70 -18.38 16.71
C SER A 100 7.98 -17.13 17.19
N LEU A 101 6.89 -16.74 16.52
CA LEU A 101 6.27 -15.44 16.76
C LEU A 101 5.43 -15.48 18.05
N PRO A 102 5.54 -14.49 18.95
CA PRO A 102 4.74 -14.44 20.16
C PRO A 102 3.24 -14.39 19.85
N ASN A 103 2.44 -15.10 20.65
CA ASN A 103 0.98 -14.99 20.58
C ASN A 103 0.54 -13.54 20.81
N GLY A 104 -0.36 -13.05 19.96
CA GLY A 104 -0.96 -11.71 20.10
C GLY A 104 -0.14 -10.57 19.49
N ILE A 105 0.94 -10.86 18.78
CA ILE A 105 1.67 -9.83 18.01
C ILE A 105 0.75 -9.16 16.98
N THR A 106 0.90 -7.85 16.88
CA THR A 106 0.12 -7.01 15.96
C THR A 106 0.83 -6.85 14.61
N TYR A 107 0.06 -6.49 13.60
CA TYR A 107 0.58 -6.13 12.28
C TYR A 107 1.62 -5.01 12.34
N ARG A 108 1.45 -4.05 13.25
CA ARG A 108 2.43 -2.99 13.52
C ARG A 108 3.74 -3.57 14.03
N GLU A 109 3.71 -4.38 15.08
CA GLU A 109 4.92 -4.95 15.69
C GLU A 109 5.68 -5.84 14.71
N LEU A 110 4.95 -6.61 13.88
CA LEU A 110 5.57 -7.39 12.81
C LEU A 110 6.32 -6.49 11.81
N LYS A 111 5.75 -5.33 11.45
CA LYS A 111 6.44 -4.34 10.61
C LYS A 111 7.62 -3.70 11.31
N ASP A 112 7.55 -3.50 12.62
CA ASP A 112 8.63 -2.89 13.41
C ASP A 112 9.90 -3.75 13.42
N GLY A 113 9.77 -5.07 13.21
CA GLY A 113 10.89 -5.98 12.97
C GLY A 113 11.72 -5.69 11.70
N ALA A 114 11.23 -4.85 10.76
CA ALA A 114 11.99 -4.40 9.59
C ALA A 114 12.88 -3.18 9.93
N GLU A 115 13.82 -3.36 10.86
CA GLU A 115 14.62 -2.28 11.47
C GLU A 115 15.38 -1.43 10.43
N GLU A 116 16.04 -2.07 9.47
CA GLU A 116 16.82 -1.37 8.42
C GLU A 116 15.92 -0.48 7.56
N TYR A 117 14.72 -0.96 7.23
CA TYR A 117 13.73 -0.17 6.49
C TYR A 117 13.25 1.04 7.29
N HIS A 118 13.00 0.87 8.59
CA HIS A 118 12.60 1.97 9.46
C HIS A 118 13.68 3.02 9.61
N LEU A 119 14.94 2.60 9.73
CA LEU A 119 16.09 3.51 9.77
C LEU A 119 16.18 4.32 8.47
N ALA A 120 16.11 3.67 7.31
CA ALA A 120 16.11 4.32 6.02
C ALA A 120 14.92 5.29 5.86
N SER A 121 13.71 4.88 6.28
CA SER A 121 12.50 5.72 6.26
C SER A 121 12.64 6.94 7.17
N LYS A 122 13.27 6.80 8.34
CA LYS A 122 13.54 7.88 9.30
C LYS A 122 14.54 8.88 8.75
N ILE A 123 15.60 8.42 8.08
CA ILE A 123 16.58 9.28 7.39
C ILE A 123 15.89 10.09 6.29
N PHE A 124 15.09 9.41 5.45
CA PHE A 124 14.32 10.06 4.38
C PHE A 124 13.37 11.15 4.93
N LYS A 125 12.55 10.82 5.93
CA LYS A 125 11.57 11.73 6.53
C LYS A 125 12.21 12.88 7.32
N ARG A 126 13.51 12.85 7.63
CA ARG A 126 14.21 13.97 8.28
C ARG A 126 14.66 15.05 7.30
N LYS A 127 14.65 14.79 5.99
CA LYS A 127 15.03 15.78 4.99
C LYS A 127 14.04 16.94 4.95
N ALA A 128 14.53 18.15 4.70
CA ALA A 128 13.72 19.38 4.73
C ALA A 128 12.46 19.30 3.85
N SER A 129 12.55 18.67 2.67
CA SER A 129 11.41 18.49 1.76
C SER A 129 10.38 17.47 2.25
N PHE A 130 10.70 16.64 3.24
CA PHE A 130 9.87 15.52 3.71
C PHE A 130 9.63 15.52 5.23
N ASN A 131 10.07 16.56 5.95
CA ASN A 131 9.99 16.64 7.42
C ASN A 131 8.58 16.77 7.98
N LYS A 132 7.57 16.97 7.12
CA LYS A 132 6.14 16.98 7.44
C LYS A 132 5.41 15.76 6.89
N TRP A 133 6.08 14.61 6.84
CA TRP A 133 5.45 13.37 6.37
C TRP A 133 4.31 12.94 7.29
N PHE A 134 3.06 13.05 6.83
CA PHE A 134 1.88 12.67 7.60
C PHE A 134 1.80 11.15 7.77
N LEU A 135 1.72 10.71 9.02
CA LEU A 135 1.50 9.32 9.37
C LEU A 135 0.02 9.09 9.70
N LYS A 136 -0.49 7.92 9.29
CA LYS A 136 -1.81 7.49 9.75
C LYS A 136 -1.75 7.16 11.25
N PRO A 137 -2.87 7.29 11.98
CA PRO A 137 -3.01 6.83 13.34
C PRO A 137 -2.52 5.37 13.54
N LEU A 138 -1.95 5.09 14.71
CA LEU A 138 -1.26 3.82 14.98
C LEU A 138 -2.23 2.63 15.08
N ASP A 139 -3.44 2.87 15.56
CA ASP A 139 -4.57 1.94 15.67
C ASP A 139 -4.98 1.32 14.33
N CYS A 140 -4.74 2.03 13.21
CA CYS A 140 -4.95 1.50 11.86
C CYS A 140 -4.05 0.30 11.51
N GLU A 141 -3.08 -0.04 12.36
CA GLU A 141 -2.16 -1.18 12.22
C GLU A 141 -2.08 -2.05 13.48
N ALA A 142 -2.91 -1.80 14.50
CA ALA A 142 -2.88 -2.50 15.79
C ALA A 142 -3.72 -3.80 15.82
N PHE A 143 -4.02 -4.39 14.67
CA PHE A 143 -4.78 -5.65 14.59
C PHE A 143 -3.83 -6.87 14.71
N PRO A 144 -4.27 -7.98 15.33
CA PRO A 144 -3.44 -9.16 15.51
C PRO A 144 -3.17 -9.86 14.18
N ILE A 145 -2.03 -10.56 14.09
CA ILE A 145 -1.64 -11.28 12.86
C ILE A 145 -2.31 -12.66 12.71
N SER A 146 -2.83 -13.20 13.81
CA SER A 146 -3.73 -14.37 13.86
C SER A 146 -5.06 -13.95 14.49
N GLU A 147 -6.18 -14.43 13.94
CA GLU A 147 -7.51 -14.26 14.57
C GLU A 147 -7.71 -15.20 15.76
#